data_AF-A0A918HL46-F1
#
_entry.id   AF-A0A918HL46-F1
#
_cell.length_a   1.000
_cell.length_b   1.000
_cell.length_c   1.000
_cell.angle_alpha   90.00
_cell.angle_beta   90.00
_cell.angle_gamma   90.00
#
_symmetry.space_group_name_H-M   'P 1'
#
loop_
_entity.id
_entity.type
_entity.pdbx_description
1 polymer ?
#
loop_
_entity_poly.entity_id
_entity_poly.type
_entity_poly.pdbx_seq_one_letter_code
_entity_poly.pdbx_strand_id
1 'polypeptide(L)'
;MDRLWHSAWQYVADVVPPEELPMLAAHALVDGRDSPALRELAGLSRRSVATDIRELYVQALHELGIPLPDEETAGRCLLVSLAFGLTKGELSPQGVADRLSMTVAARTREETRFLSVAADYSEWIGPDELPAWEDELRTAARSLSTSTDFGPDLGVPGRRRD
;
A
#
# COMPACT_ATOMS: atom_id res chain seq x y z
N MET A 1 -6.46 -4.00 -13.82
CA MET A 1 -5.72 -4.75 -12.78
C MET A 1 -6.69 -5.08 -11.66
N ASP A 2 -6.64 -6.28 -11.13
CA ASP A 2 -7.57 -6.74 -10.09
C ASP A 2 -7.42 -5.89 -8.83
N ARG A 3 -8.48 -5.17 -8.45
CA ARG A 3 -8.53 -4.40 -7.19
C ARG A 3 -8.19 -5.26 -5.98
N LEU A 4 -8.49 -6.56 -6.07
CA LEU A 4 -8.16 -7.56 -5.06
C LEU A 4 -6.66 -7.81 -4.89
N TRP A 5 -5.88 -7.77 -5.97
CA TRP A 5 -4.43 -7.90 -5.85
C TRP A 5 -3.82 -6.65 -5.21
N HIS A 6 -4.37 -5.47 -5.55
CA HIS A 6 -4.00 -4.23 -4.88
C HIS A 6 -4.34 -4.24 -3.39
N SER A 7 -5.54 -4.71 -3.03
CA SER A 7 -5.91 -4.83 -1.62
C SER A 7 -5.14 -5.94 -0.89
N ALA A 8 -4.63 -6.96 -1.59
CA ALA A 8 -3.84 -8.05 -0.98
C ALA A 8 -2.48 -7.55 -0.46
N TRP A 9 -1.73 -6.76 -1.23
CA TRP A 9 -0.47 -6.21 -0.73
C TRP A 9 -0.70 -5.12 0.31
N GLN A 10 -1.78 -4.32 0.19
CA GLN A 10 -2.14 -3.32 1.20
C GLN A 10 -2.54 -3.95 2.54
N TYR A 11 -3.19 -5.12 2.48
CA TYR A 11 -3.50 -5.92 3.66
C TYR A 11 -2.23 -6.44 4.35
N VAL A 12 -1.30 -7.01 3.59
CA VAL A 12 -0.02 -7.51 4.14
C VAL A 12 0.83 -6.36 4.68
N ALA A 13 0.80 -5.21 4.02
CA ALA A 13 1.50 -4.00 4.45
C ALA A 13 0.79 -3.25 5.62
N ASP A 14 -0.27 -3.83 6.19
CA ASP A 14 -1.11 -3.28 7.26
C ASP A 14 -1.60 -1.83 6.99
N VAL A 15 -1.78 -1.51 5.71
CA VAL A 15 -2.22 -0.18 5.25
C VAL A 15 -3.73 -0.06 5.33
N VAL A 16 -4.45 -1.18 5.18
CA VAL A 16 -5.91 -1.22 5.20
C VAL A 16 -6.38 -1.67 6.58
N PRO A 17 -7.15 -0.84 7.29
CA PRO A 17 -7.72 -1.24 8.55
C PRO A 17 -8.73 -2.39 8.33
N PRO A 18 -8.78 -3.39 9.21
CA PRO A 18 -9.64 -4.56 9.03
C PRO A 18 -11.12 -4.18 8.87
N GLU A 19 -11.56 -3.07 9.46
CA GLU A 19 -12.92 -2.56 9.35
C GLU A 19 -13.33 -2.12 7.94
N GLU A 20 -12.37 -1.90 7.03
CA GLU A 20 -12.62 -1.56 5.63
C GLU A 20 -12.71 -2.79 4.71
N LEU A 21 -12.19 -3.94 5.14
CA LEU A 21 -12.20 -5.18 4.36
C LEU A 21 -13.61 -5.67 3.98
N PRO A 22 -14.66 -5.55 4.82
CA PRO A 22 -16.03 -5.91 4.43
C PRO A 22 -16.54 -5.09 3.24
N MET A 23 -16.22 -3.80 3.20
CA MET A 23 -16.64 -2.94 2.10
C MET A 23 -15.85 -3.24 0.82
N LEU A 24 -14.56 -3.56 0.92
CA LEU A 24 -13.75 -4.03 -0.21
C LEU A 24 -14.30 -5.34 -0.79
N ALA A 25 -14.71 -6.27 0.08
CA ALA A 25 -15.34 -7.52 -0.33
C ALA A 25 -16.65 -7.28 -1.10
N ALA A 26 -17.49 -6.36 -0.62
CA ALA A 26 -18.71 -5.97 -1.33
C ALA A 26 -18.43 -5.42 -2.74
N HIS A 27 -17.41 -4.58 -2.90
CA HIS A 27 -17.00 -4.08 -4.22
C HIS A 27 -16.47 -5.20 -5.12
N ALA A 28 -15.69 -6.14 -4.58
CA ALA A 28 -15.17 -7.27 -5.34
C ALA A 28 -16.30 -8.18 -5.85
N LEU A 29 -17.34 -8.40 -5.06
CA LEU A 29 -18.55 -9.13 -5.49
C LEU A 29 -19.25 -8.42 -6.66
N VAL A 30 -19.35 -7.08 -6.61
CA VAL A 30 -19.92 -6.27 -7.71
C VAL A 30 -19.06 -6.34 -8.97
N ASP A 31 -17.73 -6.40 -8.81
CA ASP A 31 -16.77 -6.58 -9.91
C ASP A 31 -16.79 -8.02 -10.49
N GLY A 32 -17.68 -8.90 -10.01
CA GLY A 32 -17.87 -10.27 -10.50
C GLY A 32 -16.88 -11.29 -9.93
N ARG A 33 -16.11 -10.90 -8.90
CA ARG A 33 -15.22 -11.80 -8.15
C ARG A 33 -16.03 -12.38 -7.01
N ASP A 34 -16.30 -13.68 -7.09
CA ASP A 34 -17.22 -14.34 -6.18
C ASP A 34 -16.56 -15.55 -5.52
N SER A 35 -16.63 -15.57 -4.19
CA SER A 35 -16.18 -16.68 -3.36
C SER A 35 -17.08 -16.78 -2.13
N PRO A 36 -17.30 -17.99 -1.58
CA PRO A 36 -18.06 -18.16 -0.34
C PRO A 36 -17.56 -17.26 0.80
N ALA A 37 -16.25 -17.24 1.06
CA ALA A 37 -15.67 -16.41 2.12
C ALA A 37 -15.79 -14.91 1.82
N LEU A 38 -15.71 -14.51 0.55
CA LEU A 38 -15.88 -13.11 0.16
C LEU A 38 -17.31 -12.60 0.41
N ARG A 39 -18.33 -13.43 0.17
CA ARG A 39 -19.72 -13.11 0.50
C ARG A 39 -19.95 -12.97 2.00
N GLU A 40 -19.33 -13.85 2.79
CA GLU A 40 -19.40 -13.79 4.24
C GLU A 40 -18.73 -12.53 4.77
N LEU A 41 -17.52 -12.23 4.28
CA LEU A 41 -16.80 -10.99 4.62
C LEU A 41 -17.60 -9.74 4.26
N ALA A 42 -18.25 -9.70 3.10
CA ALA A 42 -19.09 -8.57 2.69
C ALA A 42 -20.34 -8.41 3.57
N GLY A 43 -20.78 -9.48 4.23
CA GLY A 43 -21.87 -9.46 5.20
C GLY A 43 -21.47 -8.99 6.59
N LEU A 44 -20.17 -8.87 6.89
CA LEU A 44 -19.71 -8.43 8.20
C LEU A 44 -19.88 -6.92 8.42
N SER A 45 -20.12 -6.57 9.67
CA SER A 45 -20.14 -5.17 10.11
C SER A 45 -18.72 -4.67 10.36
N ARG A 46 -18.50 -3.36 10.23
CA ARG A 46 -17.25 -2.69 10.64
C ARG A 46 -16.90 -2.88 12.12
N ARG A 47 -17.84 -3.36 12.94
CA ARG A 47 -17.66 -3.64 14.37
C ARG A 47 -17.37 -5.11 14.67
N SER A 48 -17.27 -5.96 13.65
CA SER A 48 -16.91 -7.36 13.83
C SER A 48 -15.47 -7.48 14.35
N VAL A 49 -15.14 -8.63 14.94
CA VAL A 49 -13.81 -8.89 15.47
C VAL A 49 -12.79 -8.79 14.34
N ALA A 50 -11.74 -7.99 14.55
CA ALA A 50 -10.72 -7.75 13.54
C ALA A 50 -10.07 -9.05 13.05
N THR A 51 -9.77 -9.99 13.96
CA THR A 51 -9.22 -11.30 13.61
C THR A 51 -10.12 -12.07 12.65
N ASP A 52 -11.42 -12.16 12.91
CA ASP A 52 -12.37 -12.88 12.07
C ASP A 52 -12.45 -12.27 10.65
N ILE A 53 -12.45 -10.94 10.58
CA ILE A 53 -12.41 -10.21 9.30
C ILE A 53 -11.12 -10.56 8.53
N ARG A 54 -9.96 -10.53 9.21
CA ARG A 54 -8.66 -10.84 8.61
C ARG A 54 -8.60 -12.28 8.09
N GLU A 55 -9.06 -13.24 8.88
CA GLU A 55 -9.10 -14.66 8.50
C GLU A 55 -9.99 -14.89 7.28
N LEU A 56 -11.19 -14.31 7.26
CA LEU A 56 -12.10 -14.41 6.10
C LEU A 56 -11.53 -13.77 4.85
N TYR A 57 -10.78 -12.67 4.98
CA TYR A 57 -10.13 -12.03 3.85
C TYR A 57 -9.02 -12.90 3.25
N VAL A 58 -8.16 -13.49 4.10
CA VAL A 58 -7.12 -14.45 3.67
C VAL A 58 -7.76 -15.66 2.97
N GLN A 59 -8.84 -16.20 3.56
CA GLN A 59 -9.59 -17.31 2.99
C GLN A 59 -10.20 -16.95 1.63
N ALA A 60 -10.79 -15.76 1.49
CA ALA A 60 -11.36 -15.30 0.23
C ALA A 60 -10.30 -15.17 -0.87
N LEU A 61 -9.11 -14.64 -0.55
CA LEU A 61 -8.00 -14.58 -1.50
C LEU A 61 -7.56 -15.98 -1.95
N HIS A 62 -7.46 -16.91 -1.01
CA HIS A 62 -7.12 -18.31 -1.32
C HIS A 62 -8.17 -18.97 -2.23
N GLU A 63 -9.47 -18.78 -1.95
CA GLU A 63 -10.56 -19.30 -2.79
C GLU A 63 -10.58 -18.70 -4.20
N LEU A 64 -10.20 -17.43 -4.33
CA LEU A 64 -10.10 -16.73 -5.61
C LEU A 64 -8.80 -17.05 -6.37
N GLY A 65 -7.92 -17.87 -5.80
CA GLY A 65 -6.62 -18.22 -6.39
C GLY A 65 -5.63 -17.05 -6.42
N ILE A 66 -5.83 -16.04 -5.55
CA ILE A 66 -4.96 -14.87 -5.45
C ILE A 66 -3.93 -15.16 -4.34
N PRO A 67 -2.65 -15.38 -4.68
CA PRO A 67 -1.63 -15.59 -3.66
C PRO A 67 -1.41 -14.29 -2.87
N LEU A 68 -1.26 -14.43 -1.55
CA LEU A 68 -0.78 -13.32 -0.73
C LEU A 68 0.70 -13.07 -1.04
N PRO A 69 1.09 -11.82 -1.31
CA PRO A 69 2.50 -11.48 -1.42
C PRO A 69 3.20 -11.72 -0.07
N ASP A 70 4.48 -12.08 -0.10
CA ASP A 70 5.30 -12.08 1.11
C ASP A 70 5.48 -10.66 1.66
N GLU A 71 5.88 -10.56 2.93
CA GLU A 71 6.10 -9.27 3.61
C GLU A 71 7.09 -8.38 2.85
N GLU A 72 8.10 -8.98 2.21
CA GLU A 72 9.08 -8.28 1.41
C GLU A 72 8.46 -7.62 0.18
N THR A 73 7.66 -8.37 -0.59
CA THR A 73 6.96 -7.86 -1.78
C THR A 73 5.92 -6.82 -1.42
N ALA A 74 5.18 -7.04 -0.32
CA ALA A 74 4.20 -6.09 0.18
C ALA A 74 4.87 -4.77 0.61
N GLY A 75 5.99 -4.84 1.34
CA GLY A 75 6.77 -3.68 1.73
C GLY A 75 7.28 -2.88 0.53
N ARG A 76 7.76 -3.55 -0.52
CA ARG A 76 8.20 -2.87 -1.75
C ARG A 76 7.05 -2.19 -2.49
N CYS A 77 5.88 -2.83 -2.57
CA CYS A 77 4.67 -2.22 -3.13
C CYS A 77 4.25 -0.98 -2.33
N LEU A 78 4.34 -1.04 -1.00
CA LEU A 78 4.10 0.11 -0.13
C LEU A 78 5.05 1.27 -0.43
N LEU A 79 6.37 1.03 -0.47
CA LEU A 79 7.37 2.08 -0.73
C LEU A 79 7.09 2.83 -2.03
N VAL A 80 6.78 2.07 -3.06
CA VAL A 80 6.46 2.61 -4.37
C VAL A 80 5.17 3.40 -4.33
N SER A 81 4.13 2.85 -3.71
CA SER A 81 2.84 3.54 -3.58
C SER A 81 3.00 4.87 -2.84
N LEU A 82 3.83 4.91 -1.80
CA LEU A 82 4.14 6.13 -1.06
C LEU A 82 4.92 7.13 -1.93
N ALA A 83 5.94 6.67 -2.67
CA ALA A 83 6.71 7.53 -3.56
C ALA A 83 5.87 8.13 -4.69
N PHE A 84 4.96 7.35 -5.28
CA PHE A 84 4.00 7.84 -6.27
C PHE A 84 3.00 8.82 -5.66
N GLY A 85 2.44 8.50 -4.49
CA GLY A 85 1.50 9.38 -3.78
C GLY A 85 2.14 10.73 -3.43
N LEU A 86 3.39 10.71 -2.97
CA LEU A 86 4.16 11.92 -2.67
C LEU A 86 4.45 12.72 -3.94
N THR A 87 4.82 12.06 -5.04
CA THR A 87 5.12 12.72 -6.33
C THR A 87 3.87 13.34 -6.97
N LYS A 88 2.69 12.73 -6.78
CA LYS A 88 1.40 13.25 -7.25
C LYS A 88 0.80 14.32 -6.32
N GLY A 89 1.35 14.52 -5.13
CA GLY A 89 0.78 15.41 -4.11
C GLY A 89 -0.49 14.86 -3.44
N GLU A 90 -0.75 13.57 -3.60
CA GLU A 90 -1.87 12.87 -2.94
C GLU A 90 -1.53 12.54 -1.47
N LEU A 91 -0.24 12.49 -1.14
CA LEU A 91 0.27 12.24 0.21
C LEU A 91 1.22 13.37 0.63
N SER A 92 1.14 13.78 1.89
CA SER A 92 2.12 14.70 2.48
C SER A 92 3.41 13.95 2.86
N PRO A 93 4.58 14.63 2.90
CA PRO A 93 5.82 14.05 3.39
C PRO A 93 5.69 13.39 4.76
N GLN A 94 5.03 14.06 5.71
CA GLN A 94 4.75 13.52 7.05
C GLN A 94 3.89 12.25 6.99
N GLY A 95 2.87 12.24 6.11
CA GLY A 95 2.03 11.06 5.90
C GLY A 95 2.78 9.86 5.30
N VAL A 96 3.94 10.06 4.65
CA VAL A 96 4.83 8.95 4.26
C VAL A 96 5.47 8.36 5.50
N ALA A 97 6.06 9.19 6.37
CA ALA A 97 6.75 8.74 7.57
C ALA A 97 5.81 8.03 8.53
N ASP A 98 4.60 8.58 8.75
CA ASP A 98 3.59 7.97 9.62
C ASP A 98 3.10 6.60 9.11
N ARG A 99 3.04 6.41 7.79
CA ARG A 99 2.61 5.16 7.16
C ARG A 99 3.72 4.14 7.01
N LEU A 100 4.97 4.55 7.18
CA LEU A 100 6.12 3.66 7.15
C LEU A 100 6.30 2.96 8.51
N SER A 101 5.26 2.26 8.96
CA SER A 101 5.26 1.56 10.25
C SER A 101 5.99 0.21 10.20
N MET A 102 6.16 -0.36 8.99
CA MET A 102 6.75 -1.67 8.77
C MET A 102 8.21 -1.62 8.33
N THR A 103 8.98 -2.61 8.78
CA THR A 103 10.36 -2.83 8.31
C THR A 103 10.32 -3.34 6.87
N VAL A 104 10.63 -2.48 5.91
CA VAL A 104 10.72 -2.86 4.49
C VAL A 104 12.15 -3.20 4.12
N ALA A 105 12.38 -4.38 3.54
CA ALA A 105 13.66 -4.73 2.95
C ALA A 105 13.83 -4.03 1.59
N ALA A 106 14.76 -3.08 1.51
CA ALA A 106 15.16 -2.48 0.23
C ALA A 106 16.15 -3.37 -0.52
N ARG A 107 15.96 -3.49 -1.83
CA ARG A 107 16.88 -4.21 -2.73
C ARG A 107 17.63 -3.30 -3.69
N THR A 108 17.05 -2.16 -4.02
CA THR A 108 17.67 -1.16 -4.90
C THR A 108 18.22 0.01 -4.12
N ARG A 109 19.19 0.72 -4.71
CA ARG A 109 19.78 1.92 -4.10
C ARG A 109 18.71 3.00 -3.88
N GLU A 110 17.75 3.09 -4.79
CA GLU A 110 16.66 4.06 -4.74
C GLU A 110 15.66 3.74 -3.64
N GLU A 111 15.29 2.47 -3.47
CA GLU A 111 14.47 2.01 -2.33
C GLU A 111 15.19 2.30 -1.00
N THR A 112 16.49 1.95 -0.88
CA THR A 112 17.28 2.21 0.33
C THR A 112 17.37 3.70 0.63
N ARG A 113 17.58 4.54 -0.39
CA ARG A 113 17.66 5.99 -0.22
C ARG A 113 16.32 6.55 0.26
N PHE A 114 15.21 6.16 -0.36
CA PHE A 114 13.89 6.65 0.05
C PHE A 114 13.55 6.21 1.47
N LEU A 115 13.80 4.95 1.82
CA LEU A 115 13.65 4.44 3.20
C LEU A 115 14.50 5.22 4.20
N SER A 116 15.77 5.44 3.88
CA SER A 116 16.70 6.11 4.80
C SER A 116 16.25 7.54 5.10
N VAL A 117 15.77 8.29 4.10
CA VAL A 117 15.29 9.66 4.29
C VAL A 117 13.96 9.67 5.04
N ALA A 118 13.05 8.74 4.73
CA ALA A 118 11.78 8.61 5.45
C ALA A 118 11.98 8.23 6.92
N ALA A 119 12.93 7.34 7.22
CA ALA A 119 13.28 6.92 8.57
C ALA A 119 14.02 7.98 9.39
N ASP A 120 14.64 8.96 8.72
CA ASP A 120 15.28 10.12 9.37
C ASP A 120 14.25 11.14 9.89
N TYR A 121 12.96 10.94 9.60
CA TYR A 121 11.91 11.76 10.17
C TYR A 121 11.92 11.64 11.69
N SER A 122 11.91 12.81 12.33
CA SER A 122 11.79 12.96 13.77
C SER A 122 10.65 13.91 14.07
N GLU A 123 9.80 13.57 15.03
CA GLU A 123 8.78 14.50 15.57
C GLU A 123 9.40 15.79 16.13
N TRP A 124 10.71 15.75 16.43
CA TRP A 124 11.50 16.86 16.97
C TRP A 124 12.32 17.59 15.90
N ILE A 125 12.09 17.34 14.61
CA ILE A 125 12.78 18.05 13.53
C ILE A 125 12.53 19.55 13.62
N GLY A 126 13.61 20.35 13.54
CA GLY A 126 13.49 21.80 13.64
C GLY A 126 12.67 22.38 12.48
N PRO A 127 11.93 23.49 12.68
CA PRO A 127 11.14 24.12 11.62
C PRO A 127 12.00 24.61 10.43
N ASP A 128 13.30 24.84 10.65
CA ASP A 128 14.26 25.23 9.60
C ASP A 128 14.78 24.01 8.81
N GLU A 129 14.77 22.82 9.42
CA GLU A 129 15.26 21.56 8.84
C GLU A 129 14.14 20.78 8.14
N LEU A 130 12.89 20.96 8.59
CA LEU A 130 11.72 20.30 8.03
C LEU A 130 11.57 20.53 6.50
N PRO A 131 11.69 21.76 5.95
CA PRO A 131 11.58 21.96 4.51
C PRO A 131 12.68 21.26 3.71
N ALA A 132 13.90 21.19 4.26
CA ALA A 132 15.03 20.52 3.63
C ALA A 132 14.82 19.00 3.59
N TRP A 133 14.38 18.42 4.71
CA TRP A 133 14.00 17.02 4.78
C TRP A 133 12.85 16.68 3.80
N GLU A 134 11.81 17.52 3.74
CA GLU A 134 10.70 17.29 2.81
C GLU A 134 11.14 17.33 1.34
N ASP A 135 12.03 18.26 0.97
CA ASP A 135 12.55 18.33 -0.39
C ASP A 135 13.46 17.14 -0.72
N GLU A 136 14.24 16.67 0.24
CA GLU A 136 15.05 15.47 0.10
C GLU A 136 14.16 14.23 -0.08
N LEU A 137 13.09 14.10 0.71
CA LEU A 137 12.13 13.01 0.61
C LEU A 137 11.42 13.01 -0.75
N ARG A 138 10.96 14.19 -1.22
CA ARG A 138 10.37 14.35 -2.56
C ARG A 138 11.37 14.04 -3.67
N THR A 139 12.63 14.35 -3.48
CA THR A 139 13.70 14.03 -4.45
C THR A 139 13.95 12.53 -4.50
N ALA A 140 14.05 11.87 -3.35
CA ALA A 140 14.19 10.41 -3.27
C ALA A 140 12.97 9.68 -3.88
N ALA A 141 11.75 10.15 -3.61
CA ALA A 141 10.53 9.61 -4.19
C ALA A 141 10.50 9.72 -5.72
N ARG A 142 10.93 10.87 -6.27
CA ARG A 142 11.05 11.04 -7.72
C ARG A 142 12.08 10.07 -8.30
N SER A 143 13.26 9.95 -7.70
CA SER A 143 14.28 8.99 -8.14
C SER A 143 13.77 7.55 -8.13
N LEU A 144 13.05 7.15 -7.08
CA LEU A 144 12.43 5.82 -6.98
C LEU A 144 11.35 5.62 -8.05
N SER A 145 10.48 6.61 -8.26
CA SER A 145 9.42 6.55 -9.28
C SER A 145 9.97 6.48 -10.70
N THR A 146 11.13 7.09 -10.97
CA THR A 146 11.80 7.04 -12.28
C THR A 146 12.65 5.79 -12.49
N SER A 147 13.25 5.25 -11.42
CA SER A 147 14.07 4.04 -11.47
C SER A 147 13.21 2.78 -11.51
N THR A 148 12.04 2.86 -10.87
CA THR A 148 11.08 1.77 -10.94
C THR A 148 10.33 1.85 -12.26
N ASP A 149 10.97 1.30 -13.29
CA ASP A 149 10.28 0.86 -14.49
C ASP A 149 9.42 -0.32 -14.07
N PHE A 150 8.25 -0.02 -13.47
CA PHE A 150 7.19 -1.00 -13.32
C PHE A 150 6.74 -1.36 -14.73
N GLY A 151 7.46 -2.30 -15.35
CA GLY A 151 6.95 -3.08 -16.45
C GLY A 151 5.56 -3.63 -16.08
N PRO A 152 4.74 -3.97 -17.07
CA PRO A 152 3.29 -4.20 -16.96
C PRO A 152 2.84 -5.27 -15.95
N ASP A 153 3.75 -5.95 -15.26
CA ASP A 153 3.45 -6.98 -14.25
C ASP A 153 2.88 -6.43 -12.94
N LEU A 154 3.04 -5.14 -12.61
CA LEU A 154 2.38 -4.54 -11.43
C LEU A 154 1.61 -3.25 -11.79
N GLY A 155 0.94 -3.29 -12.95
CA GLY A 155 0.05 -2.28 -13.55
C GLY A 155 -0.31 -1.03 -12.74
N VAL A 156 0.48 0.01 -12.92
CA VAL A 156 0.08 1.40 -12.70
C VAL A 156 -0.97 1.78 -13.77
N PRO A 157 -2.15 2.30 -13.41
CA PRO A 157 -3.07 2.82 -14.41
C PRO A 157 -2.47 4.11 -15.00
N GLY A 158 -1.90 3.98 -16.20
CA GLY A 158 -1.77 5.08 -17.12
C GLY A 158 -3.15 5.69 -17.35
N ARG A 159 -3.27 7.01 -17.16
CA ARG A 159 -4.44 7.82 -17.47
C ARG A 159 -5.10 7.33 -18.76
N ARG A 160 -6.33 6.81 -18.68
CA ARG A 160 -7.24 6.90 -19.82
C ARG A 160 -7.71 8.34 -19.89
N ARG A 161 -7.19 9.08 -20.88
CA ARG A 161 -7.85 10.27 -21.40
C ARG A 161 -9.12 9.81 -22.12
N ASP A 162 -10.20 10.57 -21.91
CA ASP A 162 -11.47 10.48 -22.64
C ASP A 162 -11.28 10.50 -24.17
#